data_AF-A0A6A6QY46-F1
#
_entry.id   AF-A0A6A6QY46-F1
#
_cell.length_a   1.000
_cell.length_b   1.000
_cell.length_c   1.000
_cell.angle_alpha   90.00
_cell.angle_beta   90.00
_cell.angle_gamma   90.00
#
_symmetry.space_group_name_H-M   'P 1'
#
loop_
_entity.id
_entity.type
_entity.pdbx_description
1 polymer ?
#
loop_
_entity_poly.entity_id
_entity_poly.type
_entity_poly.pdbx_seq_one_letter_code
_entity_poly.pdbx_strand_id
1 'polypeptide(L)'
;MIVYNKPATPVTVTKKGIVQVTNTANGQSLGFLNKNALNAAQYSYTNLQGNALSIQFDVPSTAGATFTNIRITALNGNTGFPLLGLVQGRDDNTAALAVGSYNYVYVAGVNGAPAGSPPQTGTNSYTAVTGTARKFESDVWTLTLATGALAPQWINPDGGKPATVLFGQSTAVYGGGDSAQFLVRYPAPITPLALTFVEQA
;
A
#
# COMPACT_ATOMS: atom_id res chain seq x y z
N MET A 1 28.10 -37.21 -19.54
CA MET A 1 27.86 -35.79 -19.88
C MET A 1 26.61 -35.36 -19.13
N ILE A 2 26.74 -34.54 -18.09
CA ILE A 2 25.58 -34.02 -17.34
C ILE A 2 25.10 -32.78 -18.10
N VAL A 3 23.90 -32.84 -18.67
CA VAL A 3 23.25 -31.67 -19.27
C VAL A 3 22.63 -30.88 -18.13
N TYR A 4 23.21 -29.72 -17.79
CA TYR A 4 22.56 -28.75 -16.92
C TYR A 4 21.47 -28.05 -17.74
N ASN A 5 20.21 -28.44 -17.54
CA ASN A 5 19.09 -27.64 -18.02
C ASN A 5 19.06 -26.36 -17.20
N LYS A 6 19.47 -25.24 -17.83
CA LYS A 6 19.27 -23.91 -17.26
C LYS A 6 17.77 -23.74 -16.99
N PRO A 7 17.35 -23.43 -15.75
CA PRO A 7 15.96 -23.14 -15.47
C PRO A 7 15.47 -22.02 -16.40
N ALA A 8 14.29 -22.21 -17.00
CA ALA A 8 13.70 -21.16 -17.82
C ALA A 8 13.51 -19.91 -16.96
N THR A 9 14.00 -18.76 -17.46
CA THR A 9 13.72 -17.47 -16.81
C THR A 9 12.21 -17.27 -16.80
N PRO A 10 11.58 -17.03 -15.63
CA PRO A 10 10.15 -16.74 -15.58
C PRO A 10 9.83 -15.57 -16.50
N VAL A 11 8.83 -15.75 -17.37
CA VAL A 11 8.35 -14.66 -18.22
C VAL A 11 7.62 -13.67 -17.34
N THR A 12 8.14 -12.45 -17.26
CA THR A 12 7.51 -11.34 -16.55
C THR A 12 6.64 -10.53 -17.49
N VAL A 13 5.47 -10.11 -17.01
CA VAL A 13 4.57 -9.19 -17.70
C VAL A 13 4.38 -7.93 -16.87
N THR A 14 4.37 -6.79 -17.55
CA THR A 14 3.99 -5.52 -16.95
C THR A 14 2.48 -5.39 -16.95
N LYS A 15 1.91 -5.11 -15.77
CA LYS A 15 0.48 -4.85 -15.57
C LYS A 15 0.27 -3.37 -15.31
N LYS A 16 -0.79 -2.80 -15.89
CA LYS A 16 -1.19 -1.39 -15.71
C LYS A 16 -2.68 -1.32 -15.39
N GLY A 17 -3.06 -0.38 -14.54
CA GLY A 17 -4.46 -0.23 -14.18
C GLY A 17 -4.69 0.80 -13.09
N ILE A 18 -5.84 0.71 -12.43
CA ILE A 18 -6.25 1.58 -11.33
C ILE A 18 -6.57 0.75 -10.08
N VAL A 19 -6.69 1.43 -8.93
CA VAL A 19 -7.01 0.77 -7.65
C VAL A 19 -8.40 1.17 -7.20
N GLN A 20 -9.34 0.21 -7.20
CA GLN A 20 -10.67 0.37 -6.61
C GLN A 20 -10.60 0.22 -5.09
N VAL A 21 -11.44 0.98 -4.38
CA VAL A 21 -11.58 0.97 -2.92
C VAL A 21 -12.99 0.52 -2.56
N THR A 22 -13.11 -0.50 -1.71
CA THR A 22 -14.39 -1.08 -1.30
C THR A 22 -14.51 -1.09 0.21
N ASN A 23 -15.69 -0.78 0.74
CA ASN A 23 -16.01 -0.96 2.15
C ASN A 23 -16.26 -2.45 2.42
N THR A 24 -15.42 -3.08 3.24
CA THR A 24 -15.52 -4.53 3.50
C THR A 24 -16.65 -4.90 4.44
N ALA A 25 -17.23 -3.93 5.18
CA ALA A 25 -18.36 -4.19 6.07
C ALA A 25 -19.66 -4.46 5.30
N ASN A 26 -19.81 -3.91 4.09
CA ASN A 26 -21.06 -4.01 3.32
C ASN A 26 -20.86 -4.28 1.81
N GLY A 27 -19.62 -4.40 1.34
CA GLY A 27 -19.28 -4.66 -0.07
C GLY A 27 -19.47 -3.46 -1.00
N GLN A 28 -19.83 -2.27 -0.50
CA GLN A 28 -20.04 -1.10 -1.35
C GLN A 28 -18.72 -0.56 -1.90
N SER A 29 -18.71 -0.27 -3.20
CA SER A 29 -17.62 0.50 -3.81
C SER A 29 -17.63 1.93 -3.28
N LEU A 30 -16.46 2.39 -2.82
CA LEU A 30 -16.21 3.78 -2.39
C LEU A 30 -15.54 4.60 -3.50
N GLY A 31 -15.30 3.98 -4.66
CA GLY A 31 -14.59 4.57 -5.79
C GLY A 31 -13.16 4.03 -5.93
N PHE A 32 -12.20 4.92 -6.07
CA PHE A 32 -10.82 4.61 -6.44
C PHE A 32 -9.82 5.34 -5.56
N LEU A 33 -8.63 4.76 -5.38
CA LEU A 33 -7.50 5.47 -4.78
C LEU A 33 -7.21 6.71 -5.63
N ASN A 34 -7.11 7.86 -5.00
CA ASN A 34 -7.08 9.16 -5.66
C ASN A 34 -5.65 9.53 -6.06
N LYS A 35 -5.43 9.96 -7.31
CA LYS A 35 -4.13 10.44 -7.79
C LYS A 35 -3.70 11.74 -7.09
N ASN A 36 -4.65 12.53 -6.61
CA ASN A 36 -4.39 13.75 -5.88
C ASN A 36 -4.21 13.41 -4.40
N ALA A 37 -2.98 13.50 -3.92
CA ALA A 37 -2.67 13.24 -2.52
C ALA A 37 -3.42 14.23 -1.61
N LEU A 38 -4.00 13.70 -0.54
CA LEU A 38 -4.61 14.48 0.53
C LEU A 38 -3.51 15.30 1.23
N ASN A 39 -3.67 16.62 1.21
CA ASN A 39 -2.70 17.58 1.74
C ASN A 39 -1.28 17.37 1.16
N ALA A 40 -1.17 16.88 -0.08
CA ALA A 40 0.08 16.51 -0.75
C ALA A 40 0.92 15.38 -0.09
N ALA A 41 0.47 14.82 1.04
CA ALA A 41 1.28 13.94 1.89
C ALA A 41 0.89 12.46 1.80
N GLN A 42 -0.41 12.14 1.82
CA GLN A 42 -0.90 10.75 1.79
C GLN A 42 -1.99 10.55 0.73
N TYR A 43 -2.27 9.32 0.35
CA TYR A 43 -3.37 9.02 -0.56
C TYR A 43 -4.73 9.05 0.15
N SER A 44 -5.74 9.43 -0.62
CA SER A 44 -7.16 9.34 -0.25
C SER A 44 -7.90 8.50 -1.28
N TYR A 45 -9.21 8.28 -1.10
CA TYR A 45 -10.06 7.73 -2.15
C TYR A 45 -11.09 8.75 -2.65
N THR A 46 -11.60 8.53 -3.87
CA THR A 46 -12.55 9.39 -4.57
C THR A 46 -13.51 8.55 -5.41
N ASN A 47 -14.77 9.00 -5.52
CA ASN A 47 -15.76 8.36 -6.41
C ASN A 47 -15.60 8.74 -7.90
N LEU A 48 -14.67 9.65 -8.23
CA LEU A 48 -14.44 10.11 -9.60
C LEU A 48 -13.34 9.28 -10.28
N GLN A 49 -13.71 8.42 -11.23
CA GLN A 49 -12.75 7.58 -11.96
C GLN A 49 -11.66 8.38 -12.69
N GLY A 50 -11.96 9.59 -13.20
CA GLY A 50 -10.98 10.49 -13.82
C GLY A 50 -9.86 10.97 -12.86
N ASN A 51 -10.07 10.80 -11.56
CA ASN A 51 -9.09 11.08 -10.51
C ASN A 51 -8.44 9.82 -9.93
N ALA A 52 -8.69 8.64 -10.50
CA ALA A 52 -8.06 7.40 -10.04
C ALA A 52 -6.53 7.44 -10.22
N LEU A 53 -5.82 6.89 -9.22
CA LEU A 53 -4.40 6.61 -9.28
C LEU A 53 -4.18 5.47 -10.27
N SER A 54 -3.42 5.77 -11.32
CA SER A 54 -2.94 4.77 -12.27
C SER A 54 -1.65 4.18 -11.74
N ILE A 55 -1.56 2.85 -11.74
CA ILE A 55 -0.40 2.12 -11.22
C ILE A 55 0.15 1.12 -12.23
N GLN A 56 1.41 0.76 -12.05
CA GLN A 56 2.11 -0.25 -12.81
C GLN A 56 2.97 -1.13 -11.88
N PHE A 57 3.07 -2.41 -12.22
CA PHE A 57 4.00 -3.35 -11.60
C PHE A 57 4.32 -4.49 -12.56
N ASP A 58 5.41 -5.21 -12.25
CA ASP A 58 5.86 -6.37 -13.03
C ASP A 58 5.66 -7.65 -12.22
N VAL A 59 5.04 -8.65 -12.84
CA VAL A 59 4.78 -9.97 -12.21
C VAL A 59 5.04 -11.12 -13.19
N PRO A 60 5.38 -12.32 -12.71
CA PRO A 60 5.37 -13.52 -13.55
C PRO A 60 4.02 -13.73 -14.26
N SER A 61 4.03 -14.23 -15.49
CA SER A 61 2.83 -14.43 -16.33
C SER A 61 1.90 -15.57 -15.89
N THR A 62 2.05 -16.07 -14.66
CA THR A 62 1.30 -17.24 -14.16
C THR A 62 -0.07 -16.85 -13.65
N ALA A 63 -1.13 -17.28 -14.34
CA ALA A 63 -2.51 -17.08 -13.92
C ALA A 63 -2.80 -17.72 -12.55
N GLY A 64 -3.67 -17.10 -11.76
CA GLY A 64 -4.07 -17.61 -10.44
C GLY A 64 -3.04 -17.44 -9.32
N ALA A 65 -1.85 -16.91 -9.62
CA ALA A 65 -0.79 -16.74 -8.64
C ALA A 65 -1.06 -15.57 -7.68
N THR A 66 -0.53 -15.72 -6.47
CA THR A 66 -0.36 -14.64 -5.49
C THR A 66 1.11 -14.27 -5.42
N PHE A 67 1.42 -12.98 -5.52
CA PHE A 67 2.78 -12.46 -5.42
C PHE A 67 2.88 -11.52 -4.22
N THR A 68 3.97 -11.62 -3.46
CA THR A 68 4.24 -10.80 -2.28
C THR A 68 5.43 -9.88 -2.53
N ASN A 69 5.54 -8.83 -1.73
CA ASN A 69 6.61 -7.82 -1.83
C ASN A 69 6.67 -7.13 -3.20
N ILE A 70 5.50 -6.90 -3.80
CA ILE A 70 5.40 -6.24 -5.11
C ILE A 70 5.71 -4.76 -4.91
N ARG A 71 6.62 -4.24 -5.73
CA ARG A 71 6.81 -2.82 -5.93
C ARG A 71 5.78 -2.29 -6.92
N ILE A 72 5.04 -1.27 -6.50
CA ILE A 72 4.02 -0.63 -7.33
C ILE A 72 4.45 0.81 -7.64
N THR A 73 4.53 1.15 -8.92
CA THR A 73 4.82 2.50 -9.39
C THR A 73 3.51 3.22 -9.72
N ALA A 74 3.29 4.38 -9.13
CA ALA A 74 2.27 5.31 -9.54
C ALA A 74 2.67 6.00 -10.86
N LEU A 75 1.81 5.91 -11.87
CA LEU A 75 1.99 6.50 -13.19
C LEU A 75 1.47 7.95 -13.27
N ASN A 76 0.71 8.38 -12.27
CA ASN A 76 0.19 9.73 -12.13
C ASN A 76 0.16 10.14 -10.64
N GLY A 77 -0.12 11.43 -10.38
CA GLY A 77 -0.13 11.96 -9.02
C GLY A 77 1.24 12.50 -8.59
N ASN A 78 1.72 12.12 -7.42
CA ASN A 78 3.00 12.60 -6.86
C ASN A 78 4.20 12.01 -7.61
N THR A 79 4.94 12.83 -8.36
CA THR A 79 6.10 12.42 -9.14
C THR A 79 7.42 12.42 -8.34
N GLY A 80 7.47 13.10 -7.20
CA GLY A 80 8.66 13.13 -6.33
C GLY A 80 8.85 11.84 -5.53
N PHE A 81 7.76 11.09 -5.31
CA PHE A 81 7.75 9.82 -4.58
C PHE A 81 6.87 8.81 -5.33
N PRO A 82 7.39 8.25 -6.45
CA PRO A 82 6.58 7.57 -7.45
C PRO A 82 6.14 6.17 -7.05
N LEU A 83 6.60 5.63 -5.91
CA LEU A 83 6.19 4.30 -5.48
C LEU A 83 5.00 4.40 -4.52
N LEU A 84 3.98 3.58 -4.75
CA LEU A 84 2.89 3.39 -3.80
C LEU A 84 3.43 2.54 -2.65
N GLY A 85 3.46 3.09 -1.44
CA GLY A 85 3.99 2.40 -0.26
C GLY A 85 3.27 2.78 1.01
N LEU A 86 3.92 2.47 2.13
CA LEU A 86 3.44 2.73 3.47
C LEU A 86 4.40 3.65 4.21
N VAL A 87 3.86 4.58 4.99
CA VAL A 87 4.63 5.54 5.80
C VAL A 87 4.10 5.53 7.22
N GLN A 88 4.99 5.47 8.21
CA GLN A 88 4.65 5.53 9.63
C GLN A 88 3.72 6.71 9.97
N GLY A 89 2.74 6.47 10.83
CA GLY A 89 1.78 7.45 11.31
C GLY A 89 2.42 8.65 12.00
N ARG A 90 1.76 9.82 11.89
CA ARG A 90 2.25 11.09 12.46
C ARG A 90 2.44 11.01 13.96
N ASP A 91 1.54 10.33 14.65
CA ASP A 91 1.47 10.32 16.10
C ASP A 91 2.00 9.00 16.70
N ASP A 92 2.56 8.15 15.84
CA ASP A 92 3.17 6.89 16.24
C ASP A 92 4.42 7.15 17.08
N ASN A 93 4.50 6.43 18.20
CA ASN A 93 5.67 6.42 19.07
C ASN A 93 6.79 5.51 18.56
N THR A 94 6.45 4.50 17.75
CA THR A 94 7.36 3.54 17.13
C THR A 94 6.83 3.18 15.75
N ALA A 95 7.67 2.60 14.89
CA ALA A 95 7.24 2.10 13.59
C ALA A 95 6.68 0.66 13.66
N ALA A 96 6.40 0.14 14.86
CA ALA A 96 5.89 -1.22 15.03
C ALA A 96 4.35 -1.20 15.06
N LEU A 97 3.75 -2.04 14.23
CA LEU A 97 2.33 -2.39 14.28
C LEU A 97 2.16 -3.66 15.13
N ALA A 98 1.09 -3.73 15.91
CA ALA A 98 0.76 -4.90 16.71
C ALA A 98 -0.74 -4.88 17.05
N VAL A 99 -1.28 -6.06 17.38
CA VAL A 99 -2.57 -6.13 18.09
C VAL A 99 -2.43 -5.37 19.41
N GLY A 100 -3.44 -4.57 19.78
CA GLY A 100 -3.38 -3.73 20.97
C GLY A 100 -2.67 -2.38 20.79
N SER A 101 -2.09 -2.09 19.61
CA SER A 101 -1.41 -0.82 19.34
C SER A 101 -2.27 0.12 18.51
N TYR A 102 -2.25 1.42 18.83
CA TYR A 102 -2.89 2.46 18.00
C TYR A 102 -2.00 2.92 16.82
N ASN A 103 -0.75 2.44 16.74
CA ASN A 103 0.16 2.82 15.66
C ASN A 103 -0.43 2.41 14.31
N TYR A 104 -0.16 3.23 13.30
CA TYR A 104 -0.75 3.09 11.97
C TYR A 104 0.22 3.52 10.88
N VAL A 105 -0.11 3.22 9.64
CA VAL A 105 0.64 3.67 8.48
C VAL A 105 -0.28 4.42 7.53
N TYR A 106 0.22 5.48 6.91
CA TYR A 106 -0.40 6.09 5.75
C TYR A 106 -0.13 5.24 4.52
N VAL A 107 -1.12 5.11 3.64
CA VAL A 107 -0.86 4.76 2.24
C VAL A 107 -0.38 6.03 1.54
N ALA A 108 0.85 6.04 1.04
CA ALA A 108 1.50 7.27 0.60
C ALA A 108 2.54 7.02 -0.51
N GLY A 109 3.08 8.11 -1.07
CA GLY A 109 4.17 8.06 -2.04
C GLY A 109 5.50 7.89 -1.32
N VAL A 110 6.33 6.94 -1.77
CA VAL A 110 7.64 6.66 -1.19
C VAL A 110 8.73 6.54 -2.25
N ASN A 111 9.98 6.53 -1.79
CA ASN A 111 11.13 6.09 -2.58
C ASN A 111 11.36 4.59 -2.42
N GLY A 112 12.27 4.00 -3.21
CA GLY A 112 12.57 2.58 -3.15
C GLY A 112 13.22 2.17 -1.82
N ALA A 113 12.67 1.14 -1.19
CA ALA A 113 13.27 0.40 -0.09
C ALA A 113 13.56 -1.05 -0.54
N PRO A 114 14.56 -1.74 0.04
CA PRO A 114 14.78 -3.15 -0.28
C PRO A 114 13.56 -4.02 0.06
N ALA A 115 13.18 -4.92 -0.84
CA ALA A 115 12.09 -5.85 -0.61
C ALA A 115 12.33 -6.72 0.64
N GLY A 116 11.31 -6.86 1.48
CA GLY A 116 11.40 -7.67 2.70
C GLY A 116 12.21 -7.04 3.84
N SER A 117 12.67 -5.80 3.70
CA SER A 117 13.40 -5.08 4.77
C SER A 117 12.43 -4.43 5.78
N PRO A 118 12.86 -4.23 7.04
CA PRO A 118 12.15 -3.37 7.98
C PRO A 118 12.02 -1.92 7.48
N PRO A 119 11.29 -1.03 8.21
CA PRO A 119 11.00 0.31 7.74
C PRO A 119 12.26 1.15 7.64
N GLN A 120 12.44 1.80 6.50
CA GLN A 120 13.64 2.58 6.18
C GLN A 120 13.48 4.03 6.66
N THR A 121 14.61 4.64 7.00
CA THR A 121 14.70 6.09 7.21
C THR A 121 15.02 6.76 5.87
N GLY A 122 14.35 7.87 5.57
CA GLY A 122 14.61 8.70 4.40
C GLY A 122 13.39 9.53 4.03
N THR A 123 13.48 10.26 2.92
CA THR A 123 12.39 11.13 2.48
C THR A 123 11.29 10.32 1.79
N ASN A 124 10.05 10.58 2.20
CA ASN A 124 8.80 10.13 1.59
C ASN A 124 7.85 11.34 1.46
N SER A 125 6.69 11.18 0.83
CA SER A 125 5.78 12.30 0.57
C SER A 125 5.32 13.00 1.86
N TYR A 126 5.06 12.26 2.94
CA TYR A 126 4.68 12.85 4.22
C TYR A 126 5.82 13.66 4.85
N THR A 127 7.02 13.07 4.92
CA THR A 127 8.22 13.75 5.47
C THR A 127 8.53 15.01 4.67
N ALA A 128 8.43 14.96 3.35
CA ALA A 128 8.72 16.09 2.47
C ALA A 128 7.75 17.27 2.67
N VAL A 129 6.46 16.99 2.88
CA VAL A 129 5.45 18.03 3.07
C VAL A 129 5.48 18.60 4.49
N THR A 130 5.68 17.75 5.49
CA THR A 130 5.52 18.16 6.90
C THR A 130 6.82 18.53 7.60
N GLY A 131 7.97 18.18 7.01
CA GLY A 131 9.29 18.28 7.65
C GLY A 131 9.50 17.29 8.80
N THR A 132 8.50 16.46 9.14
CA THR A 132 8.60 15.49 10.23
C THR A 132 9.05 14.14 9.69
N ALA A 133 10.21 13.67 10.11
CA ALA A 133 10.76 12.40 9.67
C ALA A 133 9.86 11.22 10.08
N ARG A 134 9.41 10.45 9.10
CA ARG A 134 8.67 9.20 9.28
C ARG A 134 9.30 8.08 8.47
N LYS A 135 9.33 6.86 9.03
CA LYS A 135 9.84 5.68 8.32
C LYS A 135 8.89 5.22 7.23
N PHE A 136 9.41 4.52 6.23
CA PHE A 136 8.60 4.05 5.09
C PHE A 136 9.05 2.70 4.54
N GLU A 137 8.18 2.08 3.75
CA GLU A 137 8.44 0.87 2.96
C GLU A 137 7.73 0.96 1.58
N SER A 138 8.34 0.40 0.52
CA SER A 138 7.81 0.45 -0.86
C SER A 138 7.31 -0.88 -1.42
N ASP A 139 7.91 -1.98 -1.00
CA ASP A 139 7.72 -3.31 -1.60
C ASP A 139 6.86 -4.15 -0.65
N VAL A 140 5.68 -3.62 -0.34
CA VAL A 140 4.79 -4.06 0.76
C VAL A 140 3.50 -4.71 0.28
N TRP A 141 3.32 -4.82 -1.04
CA TRP A 141 2.05 -5.24 -1.60
C TRP A 141 2.03 -6.73 -1.91
N THR A 142 0.92 -7.36 -1.56
CA THR A 142 0.55 -8.70 -2.00
C THR A 142 -0.59 -8.59 -3.00
N LEU A 143 -0.40 -9.13 -4.21
CA LEU A 143 -1.43 -9.18 -5.24
C LEU A 143 -1.87 -10.61 -5.46
N THR A 144 -3.17 -10.85 -5.46
CA THR A 144 -3.76 -12.10 -5.98
C THR A 144 -4.32 -11.84 -7.36
N LEU A 145 -3.67 -12.37 -8.41
CA LEU A 145 -4.04 -12.05 -9.80
C LEU A 145 -5.47 -12.44 -10.16
N ALA A 146 -5.98 -13.56 -9.61
CA ALA A 146 -7.32 -14.04 -9.93
C ALA A 146 -8.43 -13.06 -9.55
N THR A 147 -8.22 -12.29 -8.47
CA THR A 147 -9.23 -11.38 -7.90
C THR A 147 -8.84 -9.91 -8.00
N GLY A 148 -7.59 -9.62 -8.37
CA GLY A 148 -7.01 -8.28 -8.25
C GLY A 148 -6.83 -7.83 -6.80
N ALA A 149 -7.05 -8.68 -5.80
CA ALA A 149 -6.96 -8.29 -4.39
C ALA A 149 -5.55 -7.79 -4.07
N LEU A 150 -5.47 -6.56 -3.57
CA LEU A 150 -4.24 -5.88 -3.24
C LEU A 150 -4.18 -5.62 -1.73
N ALA A 151 -3.33 -6.37 -1.03
CA ALA A 151 -3.20 -6.30 0.42
C ALA A 151 -1.83 -5.76 0.84
N PRO A 152 -1.75 -4.83 1.79
CA PRO A 152 -0.48 -4.39 2.34
C PRO A 152 0.08 -5.40 3.35
N GLN A 153 1.40 -5.39 3.52
CA GLN A 153 2.11 -6.07 4.58
C GLN A 153 3.23 -5.15 5.06
N TRP A 154 3.08 -4.58 6.24
CA TRP A 154 4.16 -3.85 6.91
C TRP A 154 5.12 -4.81 7.61
N ILE A 155 6.41 -4.48 7.63
CA ILE A 155 7.43 -5.24 8.35
C ILE A 155 7.87 -4.38 9.52
N ASN A 156 7.71 -4.89 10.75
CA ASN A 156 8.13 -4.16 11.94
C ASN A 156 9.66 -4.02 12.00
N PRO A 157 10.19 -3.06 12.80
CA PRO A 157 11.63 -2.89 13.01
C PRO A 157 12.39 -4.15 13.47
N ASP A 158 11.72 -5.08 14.13
CA ASP A 158 12.25 -6.36 14.60
C ASP A 158 12.14 -7.48 13.54
N GLY A 159 11.62 -7.18 12.35
CA GLY A 159 11.37 -8.15 11.27
C GLY A 159 10.01 -8.85 11.36
N GLY A 160 9.22 -8.60 12.40
CA GLY A 160 7.88 -9.15 12.56
C GLY A 160 6.92 -8.69 11.45
N LYS A 161 5.98 -9.55 11.05
CA LYS A 161 5.02 -9.27 9.97
C LYS A 161 3.59 -9.35 10.50
N PRO A 162 3.14 -8.37 11.29
CA PRO A 162 1.78 -8.36 11.83
C PRO A 162 0.75 -8.26 10.69
N ALA A 163 -0.46 -8.76 10.93
CA ALA A 163 -1.56 -8.49 10.00
C ALA A 163 -1.72 -6.97 9.84
N THR A 164 -1.69 -6.50 8.58
CA THR A 164 -1.84 -5.07 8.26
C THR A 164 -3.20 -4.89 7.62
N VAL A 165 -4.18 -4.39 8.38
CA VAL A 165 -5.54 -4.16 7.88
C VAL A 165 -5.70 -2.74 7.39
N LEU A 166 -6.44 -2.55 6.29
CA LEU A 166 -6.73 -1.23 5.76
C LEU A 166 -8.04 -0.67 6.31
N PHE A 167 -8.04 0.62 6.61
CA PHE A 167 -9.22 1.37 7.01
C PHE A 167 -9.11 2.82 6.57
N GLY A 168 -10.25 3.47 6.41
CA GLY A 168 -10.35 4.88 6.07
C GLY A 168 -10.95 5.67 7.22
N GLN A 169 -10.54 6.93 7.36
CA GLN A 169 -11.19 7.92 8.22
C GLN A 169 -11.39 9.17 7.38
N SER A 170 -12.64 9.60 7.21
CA SER A 170 -13.02 10.44 6.06
C SER A 170 -12.57 9.75 4.76
N THR A 171 -11.82 10.40 3.88
CA THR A 171 -11.29 9.80 2.64
C THR A 171 -9.83 9.34 2.73
N ALA A 172 -9.13 9.62 3.82
CA ALA A 172 -7.74 9.20 4.00
C ALA A 172 -7.65 7.68 4.13
N VAL A 173 -6.62 7.07 3.53
CA VAL A 173 -6.40 5.61 3.59
C VAL A 173 -5.24 5.29 4.51
N TYR A 174 -5.51 4.43 5.49
CA TYR A 174 -4.57 3.99 6.51
C TYR A 174 -4.44 2.47 6.50
N GLY A 175 -3.32 1.98 7.02
CA GLY A 175 -3.13 0.61 7.47
C GLY A 175 -2.81 0.56 8.96
N GLY A 176 -3.06 -0.57 9.62
CA GLY A 176 -2.70 -0.73 11.04
C GLY A 176 -2.76 -2.18 11.49
N GLY A 177 -2.20 -2.45 12.67
CA GLY A 177 -2.27 -3.76 13.33
C GLY A 177 -3.57 -3.99 14.10
N ASP A 178 -4.21 -2.90 14.55
CA ASP A 178 -5.45 -2.94 15.34
C ASP A 178 -6.27 -1.65 15.09
N SER A 179 -7.25 -1.73 14.19
CA SER A 179 -8.09 -0.58 13.86
C SER A 179 -9.03 -0.17 15.00
N ALA A 180 -9.32 -1.08 15.95
CA ALA A 180 -10.13 -0.76 17.12
C ALA A 180 -9.34 0.11 18.10
N GLN A 181 -8.06 -0.20 18.35
CA GLN A 181 -7.20 0.65 19.18
C GLN A 181 -6.89 1.98 18.52
N PHE A 182 -6.73 2.00 17.19
CA PHE A 182 -6.69 3.26 16.45
C PHE A 182 -7.95 4.11 16.71
N LEU A 183 -9.14 3.52 16.61
CA LEU A 183 -10.41 4.23 16.86
C LEU A 183 -10.54 4.73 18.31
N VAL A 184 -10.07 3.99 19.30
CA VAL A 184 -10.04 4.44 20.71
C VAL A 184 -9.19 5.71 20.86
N ARG A 185 -8.06 5.80 20.13
CA ARG A 185 -7.18 6.98 20.15
C ARG A 185 -7.71 8.13 19.31
N TYR A 186 -8.31 7.84 18.16
CA TYR A 186 -8.82 8.81 17.18
C TYR A 186 -10.32 8.56 16.93
N PRO A 187 -11.22 9.15 17.75
CA PRO A 187 -12.61 8.73 17.85
C PRO A 187 -13.52 9.16 16.68
N ALA A 188 -12.95 9.56 15.54
CA ALA A 188 -13.73 9.77 14.33
C ALA A 188 -14.03 8.43 13.65
N PRO A 189 -15.24 8.23 13.06
CA PRO A 189 -15.64 6.97 12.46
C PRO A 189 -14.63 6.45 11.43
N ILE A 190 -14.36 5.15 11.50
CA ILE A 190 -13.53 4.45 10.53
C ILE A 190 -14.37 3.54 9.63
N THR A 191 -13.94 3.39 8.38
CA THR A 191 -14.51 2.46 7.40
C THR A 191 -13.48 1.38 7.09
N PRO A 192 -13.76 0.08 7.26
CA PRO A 192 -12.81 -0.96 6.88
C PRO A 192 -12.73 -1.05 5.36
N LEU A 193 -11.50 -1.16 4.81
CA LEU A 193 -11.25 -1.03 3.38
C LEU A 193 -10.62 -2.29 2.78
N ALA A 194 -10.94 -2.56 1.52
CA ALA A 194 -10.18 -3.44 0.64
C ALA A 194 -9.76 -2.67 -0.62
N LEU A 195 -8.56 -2.98 -1.12
CA LEU A 195 -8.08 -2.48 -2.40
C LEU A 195 -8.13 -3.58 -3.45
N THR A 196 -8.54 -3.22 -4.66
CA THR A 196 -8.61 -4.14 -5.79
C THR A 196 -7.97 -3.48 -7.01
N PHE A 197 -6.92 -4.11 -7.55
CA PHE A 197 -6.35 -3.75 -8.83
C PHE A 197 -7.34 -4.09 -9.95
N VAL A 198 -7.65 -3.09 -10.77
CA VAL A 198 -8.47 -3.23 -11.97
C VAL A 198 -7.58 -2.93 -13.16
N GLU A 199 -7.22 -3.98 -13.90
CA GLU A 199 -6.41 -3.85 -15.13
C GLU A 199 -7.12 -2.94 -16.13
N GLN A 200 -6.37 -2.10 -16.82
CA GLN A 200 -6.87 -1.23 -17.89
C GLN A 200 -6.18 -1.65 -19.19
N ALA A 201 -6.92 -1.61 -20.29
CA ALA A 201 -6.43 -1.96 -21.63
C ALA A 201 -5.42 -0.94 -22.17
#